data_AF-A0A1T3VY37-F1
#
_entry.id   AF-A0A1T3VY37-F1
#
_cell.length_a   1.000
_cell.length_b   1.000
_cell.length_c   1.000
_cell.angle_alpha   90.00
_cell.angle_beta   90.00
_cell.angle_gamma   90.00
#
_symmetry.space_group_name_H-M   'P 1'
#
loop_
_entity.id
_entity.type
_entity.pdbx_description
1 polymer ?
#
loop_
_entity_poly.entity_id
_entity_poly.type
_entity_poly.pdbx_seq_one_letter_code
_entity_poly.pdbx_strand_id
1 'polypeptide(L)'
;MYDILRRHSAAYVVMSGPGLPCIVEATAGLAYLRLHGPGDAAIYAGSYSAAELRRWAEQICVWDREGRDVLVYFNNDLGGHAVRNARQLSAVLGERVARRRIE
;
A
#
# COMPACT_ATOMS: atom_id res chain seq x y z
N MET A 1 -9.90 -18.37 4.30
CA MET A 1 -9.88 -17.04 4.97
C MET A 1 -10.28 -15.92 4.01
N TYR A 2 -9.58 -15.69 2.89
CA TYR A 2 -9.93 -14.59 1.97
C TYR A 2 -11.36 -14.68 1.40
N ASP A 3 -11.88 -15.88 1.18
CA ASP A 3 -13.26 -16.06 0.69
C ASP A 3 -14.33 -15.59 1.68
N ILE A 4 -14.09 -15.73 3.00
CA ILE A 4 -15.03 -15.20 3.99
C ILE A 4 -15.03 -13.67 3.95
N LEU A 5 -13.86 -13.05 3.79
CA LEU A 5 -13.76 -11.60 3.65
C LEU A 5 -14.46 -11.10 2.38
N ARG A 6 -14.27 -11.77 1.25
CA ARG A 6 -14.97 -11.46 -0.02
C ARG A 6 -16.49 -11.54 0.13
N ARG A 7 -17.00 -12.59 0.78
CA ARG A 7 -18.44 -12.78 1.03
C ARG A 7 -19.05 -11.66 1.85
N HIS A 8 -18.29 -11.04 2.74
CA HIS A 8 -18.75 -9.94 3.60
C HIS A 8 -18.31 -8.56 3.11
N SER A 9 -17.71 -8.46 1.91
CA SER A 9 -17.12 -7.21 1.38
C SER A 9 -16.18 -6.53 2.38
N ALA A 10 -15.48 -7.32 3.19
CA ALA A 10 -14.53 -6.85 4.19
C ALA A 10 -13.14 -6.71 3.58
N ALA A 11 -12.52 -5.54 3.72
CA ALA A 11 -11.19 -5.30 3.18
C ALA A 11 -10.11 -5.99 4.03
N TYR A 12 -9.39 -6.92 3.41
CA TYR A 12 -8.14 -7.45 3.95
C TYR A 12 -7.08 -6.35 3.98
N VAL A 13 -6.32 -6.30 5.08
CA VAL A 13 -5.19 -5.38 5.23
C VAL A 13 -3.95 -6.04 4.65
N VAL A 14 -3.50 -5.58 3.49
CA VAL A 14 -2.21 -5.96 2.90
C VAL A 14 -1.10 -5.35 3.76
N MET A 15 -0.29 -6.19 4.38
CA MET A 15 0.76 -5.76 5.29
C MET A 15 2.15 -5.97 4.67
N SER A 16 2.99 -4.94 4.70
CA SER A 16 4.41 -5.04 4.42
C SER A 16 5.18 -4.75 5.70
N GLY A 17 6.16 -5.58 6.04
CA GLY A 17 7.01 -5.37 7.21
C GLY A 17 7.93 -6.55 7.50
N PRO A 18 9.01 -6.33 8.27
CA PRO A 18 9.91 -7.40 8.73
C PRO A 18 9.14 -8.50 9.48
N GLY A 19 9.35 -9.76 9.07
CA GLY A 19 8.70 -10.91 9.68
C GLY A 19 7.19 -11.05 9.43
N LEU A 20 6.58 -10.19 8.60
CA LEU A 20 5.17 -10.26 8.24
C LEU A 20 4.99 -10.94 6.87
N PRO A 21 3.99 -11.84 6.72
CA PRO A 21 3.62 -12.34 5.41
C PRO A 21 3.00 -11.21 4.57
N CYS A 22 3.64 -10.87 3.45
CA CYS A 22 3.17 -9.86 2.52
C CYS A 22 2.27 -10.50 1.45
N ILE A 23 0.99 -10.71 1.79
CA ILE A 23 0.00 -11.26 0.86
C ILE A 23 -0.72 -10.12 0.13
N VAL A 24 -0.53 -10.01 -1.17
CA VAL A 24 -1.04 -8.92 -2.00
C VAL A 24 -2.41 -9.31 -2.58
N GLU A 25 -3.46 -9.16 -1.79
CA GLU A 25 -4.83 -9.56 -2.13
C GLU A 25 -5.84 -8.47 -1.76
N ALA A 26 -6.73 -8.13 -2.69
CA ALA A 26 -7.88 -7.25 -2.44
C ALA A 26 -9.16 -8.09 -2.33
N THR A 27 -9.84 -7.99 -1.20
CA THR A 27 -11.03 -8.81 -0.88
C THR A 27 -12.34 -8.02 -0.88
N ALA A 28 -12.29 -6.70 -1.08
CA ALA A 28 -13.45 -5.83 -1.13
C ALA A 28 -13.28 -4.75 -2.21
N GLY A 29 -14.30 -3.91 -2.41
CA GLY A 29 -14.18 -2.70 -3.25
C GLY A 29 -13.08 -1.73 -2.77
N LEU A 30 -12.66 -1.87 -1.51
CA LEU A 30 -11.50 -1.21 -0.93
C LEU A 30 -10.28 -2.16 -0.90
N ALA A 31 -9.17 -1.72 -1.50
CA ALA A 31 -7.85 -2.29 -1.27
C ALA A 31 -7.11 -1.46 -0.21
N TYR A 32 -6.68 -2.10 0.88
CA TYR A 32 -6.10 -1.41 2.02
C TYR A 32 -4.69 -1.92 2.35
N LEU A 33 -3.71 -1.02 2.34
CA LEU A 33 -2.30 -1.30 2.60
C LEU A 33 -1.82 -0.64 3.89
N ARG A 34 -1.07 -1.40 4.70
CA ARG A 34 -0.29 -0.89 5.84
C ARG A 34 1.18 -1.28 5.69
N LEU A 35 2.03 -0.28 5.54
CA LEU A 35 3.46 -0.41 5.21
C LEU A 35 4.31 -0.08 6.44
N HIS A 36 4.83 -1.12 7.10
CA HIS A 36 5.50 -1.06 8.40
C HIS A 36 7.03 -0.97 8.29
N GLY A 37 7.59 -0.87 7.09
CA GLY A 37 9.03 -0.82 6.83
C GLY A 37 9.48 -1.91 5.84
N PRO A 38 10.63 -1.73 5.16
CA PRO A 38 11.16 -2.72 4.25
C PRO A 38 11.59 -3.99 5.00
N GLY A 39 11.64 -5.13 4.29
CA GLY A 39 11.80 -6.45 4.92
C GLY A 39 13.15 -6.69 5.62
N ASP A 40 14.15 -5.84 5.38
CA ASP A 40 15.50 -5.88 5.93
C ASP A 40 15.71 -4.94 7.15
N ALA A 41 14.73 -4.09 7.47
CA ALA A 41 14.79 -3.17 8.61
C ALA A 41 14.17 -3.78 9.88
N ALA A 42 14.23 -3.05 11.00
CA ALA A 42 13.37 -3.34 12.15
C ALA A 42 11.93 -2.92 11.85
N ILE A 43 10.94 -3.56 12.47
CA ILE A 43 9.53 -3.16 12.30
C ILE A 43 9.36 -1.69 12.72
N TYR A 44 8.61 -0.94 11.91
CA TYR A 44 8.40 0.51 12.00
C TYR A 44 9.62 1.39 11.68
N ALA A 45 10.72 0.79 11.21
CA ALA A 45 11.94 1.48 10.82
C ALA A 45 12.25 1.26 9.33
N GLY A 46 13.23 2.01 8.84
CA GLY A 46 13.72 1.90 7.47
C GLY A 46 12.88 2.66 6.46
N SER A 47 13.53 3.12 5.40
CA SER A 47 12.87 3.74 4.25
C SER A 47 12.70 2.69 3.17
N TYR A 48 11.50 2.59 2.60
CA TYR A 48 11.34 1.85 1.35
C TYR A 48 12.23 2.45 0.26
N SER A 49 12.86 1.59 -0.53
CA SER A 49 13.61 1.97 -1.71
C SER A 49 12.70 2.49 -2.81
N ALA A 50 13.27 3.26 -3.76
CA ALA A 50 12.52 3.70 -4.94
C ALA A 50 11.95 2.53 -5.75
N ALA A 51 12.65 1.39 -5.80
CA ALA A 51 12.19 0.19 -6.48
C ALA A 51 10.97 -0.44 -5.77
N GLU A 52 10.98 -0.51 -4.44
CA GLU A 52 9.83 -0.98 -3.66
C GLU A 52 8.62 -0.08 -3.81
N LEU A 53 8.80 1.24 -3.74
CA LEU A 53 7.72 2.20 -3.92
C LEU A 53 7.12 2.12 -5.33
N ARG A 54 7.93 1.86 -6.37
CA ARG A 54 7.43 1.63 -7.73
C ARG A 54 6.59 0.36 -7.83
N ARG A 55 7.00 -0.74 -7.20
CA ARG A 55 6.20 -1.98 -7.15
C ARG A 55 4.85 -1.75 -6.47
N TRP A 56 4.84 -0.99 -5.37
CA TRP A 56 3.58 -0.60 -4.74
C TRP A 56 2.73 0.28 -5.64
N ALA A 57 3.31 1.25 -6.33
CA ALA A 57 2.57 2.09 -7.28
C ALA A 57 1.95 1.27 -8.42
N GLU A 58 2.67 0.29 -8.96
CA GLU A 58 2.16 -0.62 -9.99
C GLU A 58 0.96 -1.43 -9.49
N GLN A 59 1.05 -1.99 -8.28
CA GLN A 59 -0.07 -2.72 -7.68
C GLN A 59 -1.28 -1.82 -7.42
N ILE A 60 -1.05 -0.59 -6.93
CA ILE A 60 -2.11 0.40 -6.72
C ILE A 60 -2.82 0.72 -8.04
N CYS A 61 -2.07 0.91 -9.13
CA CYS A 61 -2.66 1.12 -10.47
C CYS A 61 -3.41 -0.11 -11.01
N VAL A 62 -3.05 -1.32 -10.59
CA VAL A 62 -3.85 -2.53 -10.91
C VAL A 62 -5.20 -2.45 -10.20
N TRP A 63 -5.22 -2.21 -8.88
CA TRP A 63 -6.47 -2.13 -8.13
C TRP A 63 -7.36 -0.94 -8.56
N ASP A 64 -6.77 0.21 -8.89
CA ASP A 64 -7.50 1.36 -9.43
C ASP A 64 -8.19 1.02 -10.76
N ARG A 65 -7.49 0.33 -11.68
CA ARG A 65 -8.07 -0.15 -12.95
C ARG A 65 -9.15 -1.21 -12.77
N GLU A 66 -9.10 -1.98 -11.69
CA GLU A 66 -10.17 -2.90 -11.27
C GLU A 66 -11.39 -2.16 -10.69
N GLY A 67 -11.35 -0.82 -10.57
CA GLY A 67 -12.42 0.00 -10.03
C GLY A 67 -12.50 0.00 -8.51
N ARG A 68 -11.38 -0.29 -7.82
CA ARG A 68 -11.30 -0.30 -6.36
C ARG A 68 -10.79 1.04 -5.83
N ASP A 69 -11.33 1.47 -4.70
CA ASP A 69 -10.69 2.49 -3.90
C ASP A 69 -9.41 1.92 -3.26
N VAL A 70 -8.35 2.73 -3.20
CA VAL A 70 -7.08 2.30 -2.64
C VAL A 70 -6.64 3.23 -1.51
N LEU A 71 -6.46 2.66 -0.31
CA LEU A 71 -5.94 3.38 0.85
C LEU A 71 -4.57 2.82 1.24
N VAL A 72 -3.59 3.70 1.38
CA VAL A 72 -2.21 3.33 1.75
C VAL A 72 -1.79 4.12 2.97
N TYR A 73 -1.40 3.41 4.03
CA TYR A 73 -0.87 3.99 5.25
C TYR A 73 0.56 3.51 5.49
N PHE A 74 1.49 4.46 5.56
CA PHE A 74 2.84 4.20 6.02
C PHE A 74 2.89 4.30 7.54
N ASN A 75 3.51 3.31 8.17
CA ASN A 75 3.66 3.18 9.62
C ASN A 75 5.14 2.97 10.01
N ASN A 76 6.07 3.19 9.08
CA ASN A 76 7.51 3.19 9.32
C ASN A 76 7.97 4.57 9.80
N ASP A 77 7.44 5.01 10.94
CA ASP A 77 7.61 6.38 11.42
C ASP A 77 8.99 6.68 12.00
N LEU A 78 9.75 5.65 12.43
CA LEU A 78 11.07 5.87 13.01
C LEU A 78 11.98 6.55 11.98
N GLY A 79 12.65 7.64 12.38
CA GLY A 79 13.47 8.44 11.47
C GLY A 79 12.68 9.32 10.48
N GLY A 80 11.34 9.37 10.59
CA GLY A 80 10.45 10.16 9.73
C GLY A 80 10.28 9.58 8.34
N HIS A 81 10.47 8.27 8.16
CA HIS A 81 10.40 7.63 6.83
C HIS A 81 8.97 7.61 6.27
N ALA A 82 7.95 7.36 7.10
CA ALA A 82 6.57 7.28 6.66
C ALA A 82 6.12 8.47 5.80
N VAL A 83 6.34 9.70 6.26
CA VAL A 83 5.98 10.92 5.52
C VAL A 83 6.78 11.05 4.22
N ARG A 84 8.08 10.74 4.24
CA ARG A 84 8.93 10.81 3.04
C ARG A 84 8.50 9.78 2.00
N ASN A 85 8.24 8.55 2.41
CA ASN A 85 7.79 7.48 1.52
C ASN A 85 6.37 7.74 0.98
N ALA A 86 5.46 8.29 1.78
CA ALA A 86 4.14 8.71 1.31
C ALA A 86 4.24 9.76 0.19
N ARG A 87 5.11 10.77 0.36
CA ARG A 87 5.36 11.80 -0.67
C ARG A 87 6.00 11.21 -1.93
N GLN A 88 6.98 10.33 -1.78
CA GLN A 88 7.63 9.65 -2.91
C GLN A 88 6.64 8.77 -3.68
N LEU A 89 5.81 7.99 -2.99
CA LEU A 89 4.78 7.18 -3.62
C LEU A 89 3.74 8.05 -4.34
N SER A 90 3.29 9.14 -3.70
CA SER A 90 2.36 10.09 -4.32
C SER A 90 2.94 10.73 -5.58
N ALA A 91 4.23 11.06 -5.61
CA ALA A 91 4.89 11.56 -6.81
C ALA A 91 4.88 10.51 -7.94
N VAL A 92 5.25 9.26 -7.64
CA VAL A 92 5.24 8.15 -8.61
C VAL A 92 3.82 7.87 -9.14
N LEU A 93 2.80 7.99 -8.29
CA LEU A 93 1.39 7.81 -8.69
C LEU A 93 0.85 9.01 -9.48
N GLY A 94 1.27 10.24 -9.15
CA GLY A 94 0.86 11.44 -9.88
C GLY A 94 1.29 11.46 -11.34
N GLU A 95 2.36 10.72 -11.67
CA GLU A 95 2.81 10.48 -13.04
C GLU A 95 1.93 9.44 -13.79
N ARG A 96 1.12 8.65 -13.07
CA ARG A 96 0.50 7.42 -13.58
C ARG A 96 -1.02 7.35 -13.46
N VAL A 97 -1.63 8.10 -12.55
CA VAL A 97 -3.07 8.09 -12.31
C VAL A 97 -3.67 9.40 -12.84
N ALA A 98 -4.55 9.30 -13.85
CA ALA A 98 -5.38 10.43 -14.27
C ALA A 98 -6.25 10.83 -13.08
N ARG A 99 -5.98 12.01 -12.54
CA ARG A 99 -6.54 12.58 -11.31
C ARG A 99 -8.07 12.51 -11.29
N ARG A 100 -8.65 11.47 -10.70
CA ARG A 100 -10.06 11.51 -10.27
C ARG A 100 -10.11 12.30 -8.97
N ARG A 101 -10.31 13.61 -9.09
CA ARG A 101 -10.72 14.46 -7.96
C ARG A 101 -12.13 14.01 -7.56
N ILE A 102 -12.29 13.66 -6.29
CA ILE A 102 -13.60 13.66 -5.64
C ILE A 102 -13.87 15.13 -5.29
N GLU A 103 -15.04 15.64 -5.70
CA GLU A 103 -15.57 16.95 -5.33
C GLU A 103 -15.98 16.99 -3.85
#